data_AF-A0A941MZU8-F1
#
_entry.id   AF-A0A941MZU8-F1
#
_cell.length_a   1.000
_cell.length_b   1.000
_cell.length_c   1.000
_cell.angle_alpha   90.00
_cell.angle_beta   90.00
_cell.angle_gamma   90.00
#
_symmetry.space_group_name_H-M   'P 1'
#
loop_
_entity.id
_entity.type
_entity.pdbx_description
1 polymer ?
#
loop_
_entity_poly.entity_id
_entity_poly.type
_entity_poly.pdbx_seq_one_letter_code
_entity_poly.pdbx_strand_id
1 'polypeptide(L)'
;MGTSRKITETQLDRAKGELAARAKVLTEKKVEAKKFKLDPIYRKLDAKVRQITARLRRVGEIEQNNADLLKHKEERLAAAAAEKAERKAAGGKKPKAEKAKAEAKPAKKEKAGKEKKG
;
A
#
# COMPACT_ATOMS: atom_id res chain seq x y z
N MET A 1 8.16 18.38 -5.12
CA MET A 1 6.89 18.19 -4.37
C MET A 1 7.21 17.41 -3.09
N GLY A 2 6.69 17.82 -1.92
CA GLY A 2 6.95 17.12 -0.66
C GLY A 2 6.39 15.69 -0.64
N THR A 3 6.94 14.80 0.19
CA THR A 3 6.41 13.44 0.37
C THR A 3 4.97 13.49 0.86
N SER A 4 4.17 12.46 0.55
CA SER A 4 2.76 12.36 0.96
C SER A 4 2.59 12.57 2.48
N ARG A 5 3.55 12.09 3.27
CA ARG A 5 3.63 12.30 4.72
C ARG A 5 3.78 13.76 5.12
N LYS A 6 4.81 14.47 4.62
CA LYS A 6 5.07 15.89 4.93
C LYS A 6 3.90 16.80 4.58
N ILE A 7 3.24 16.53 3.45
CA ILE A 7 2.04 17.26 3.04
C ILE A 7 0.91 17.05 4.05
N THR A 8 0.69 15.81 4.48
CA THR A 8 -0.37 15.47 5.43
C THR A 8 -0.08 16.02 6.84
N GLU A 9 1.19 16.06 7.26
CA GLU A 9 1.64 16.72 8.50
C GLU A 9 1.35 18.23 8.45
N THR A 10 1.69 18.90 7.35
CA THR A 10 1.38 20.33 7.16
C THR A 10 -0.13 20.59 7.21
N GLN A 11 -0.94 19.71 6.64
CA GLN A 11 -2.40 19.81 6.72
C GLN A 11 -2.91 19.63 8.15
N LEU A 12 -2.29 18.74 8.93
CA LEU A 12 -2.65 18.54 10.34
C LEU A 12 -2.37 19.81 11.15
N ASP A 13 -1.22 20.42 10.95
CA ASP A 13 -0.82 21.63 11.68
C ASP A 13 -1.76 22.80 11.37
N ARG A 14 -2.13 22.97 10.09
CA ARG A 14 -3.14 23.96 9.69
C ARG A 14 -4.50 23.68 10.35
N ALA A 15 -4.98 22.44 10.33
CA ALA A 15 -6.25 22.07 10.94
C ALA A 15 -6.26 22.26 12.47
N LYS A 16 -5.15 21.97 13.15
CA LYS A 16 -4.97 22.27 14.58
C LYS A 16 -4.99 23.76 14.85
N GLY A 17 -4.34 24.56 14.00
CA GLY A 17 -4.37 26.02 14.07
C GLY A 17 -5.80 26.58 13.94
N GLU A 18 -6.56 26.10 12.96
CA GLU A 18 -7.98 26.46 12.75
C GLU A 18 -8.83 26.10 13.99
N LEU A 19 -8.66 24.89 14.54
CA LEU A 19 -9.38 24.44 15.73
C LEU A 19 -9.04 25.29 16.95
N ALA A 20 -7.77 25.61 17.16
CA ALA A 20 -7.31 26.46 18.26
C ALA A 20 -7.85 27.90 18.12
N ALA A 21 -7.87 28.45 16.91
CA ALA A 21 -8.47 29.76 16.65
C ALA A 21 -9.98 29.75 16.98
N ARG A 22 -10.71 28.71 16.60
CA ARG A 22 -12.13 28.58 16.96
C ARG A 22 -12.33 28.44 18.47
N ALA A 23 -11.46 27.68 19.15
CA ALA A 23 -11.49 27.56 20.61
C ALA A 23 -11.31 28.92 21.29
N LYS A 24 -10.37 29.75 20.81
CA LYS A 24 -10.17 31.12 21.30
C LYS A 24 -11.41 31.99 21.16
N VAL A 25 -12.05 31.97 19.99
CA VAL A 25 -13.31 32.69 19.76
C VAL A 25 -14.42 32.22 20.73
N LEU A 26 -14.50 30.92 21.00
CA LEU A 26 -15.48 30.39 21.97
C LEU A 26 -15.14 30.81 23.41
N THR A 27 -13.86 30.83 23.81
CA THR A 27 -13.44 31.34 25.12
C THR A 27 -13.76 32.83 25.29
N GLU A 28 -13.53 33.64 24.25
CA GLU A 28 -13.84 35.08 24.26
C GLU A 28 -15.35 35.33 24.40
N LYS A 29 -16.16 34.45 23.82
CA LYS A 29 -17.62 34.42 24.01
C LYS A 29 -18.06 33.84 25.35
N LYS A 30 -17.14 33.59 26.28
CA LYS A 30 -17.38 32.99 27.60
C LYS A 30 -18.07 31.63 27.54
N VAL A 31 -17.90 30.91 26.44
CA VAL A 31 -18.38 29.52 26.34
C VAL A 31 -17.42 28.64 27.15
N GLU A 32 -17.96 27.79 28.02
CA GLU A 32 -17.15 26.82 28.75
C GLU A 32 -16.55 25.78 27.79
N ALA A 33 -15.30 25.37 28.03
CA ALA A 33 -14.61 24.38 27.20
C ALA A 33 -15.38 23.06 27.04
N LYS A 34 -16.10 22.62 28.08
CA LYS A 34 -16.96 21.42 28.04
C LYS A 34 -18.06 21.54 26.98
N LYS A 35 -18.51 22.76 26.66
CA LYS A 35 -19.56 23.07 25.69
C LYS A 35 -19.01 23.33 24.29
N PHE A 36 -17.70 23.35 24.06
CA PHE A 36 -17.14 23.54 22.71
C PHE A 36 -17.60 22.46 21.73
N LYS A 37 -17.80 21.23 22.21
CA LYS A 37 -18.35 20.14 21.41
C LYS A 37 -19.79 20.35 20.97
N LEU A 38 -20.50 21.35 21.50
CA LEU A 38 -21.84 21.72 21.03
C LEU A 38 -21.77 22.69 19.84
N ASP A 39 -20.66 23.39 19.64
CA ASP A 39 -20.46 24.29 18.50
C ASP A 39 -20.24 23.46 17.21
N PRO A 40 -21.09 23.60 16.18
CA PRO A 40 -20.99 22.80 14.95
C PRO A 40 -19.66 23.00 14.21
N ILE A 41 -19.12 24.23 14.23
CA ILE A 41 -17.87 24.56 13.56
C ILE A 41 -16.69 23.90 14.28
N TYR A 42 -16.64 24.00 15.61
CA TYR A 42 -15.64 23.33 16.43
C TYR A 42 -15.65 21.81 16.20
N ARG A 43 -16.85 21.18 16.19
CA ARG A 43 -16.97 19.73 15.90
C ARG A 43 -16.43 19.37 14.52
N LYS A 44 -16.72 20.18 13.49
CA LYS A 44 -16.25 19.94 12.13
C LYS A 44 -14.72 20.04 12.04
N LEU A 45 -14.13 21.03 12.70
CA LEU A 45 -12.67 21.19 12.77
C LEU A 45 -12.00 20.06 13.55
N ASP A 46 -12.58 19.64 14.68
CA ASP A 46 -12.09 18.51 15.48
C ASP A 46 -12.15 17.21 14.66
N ALA A 47 -13.25 16.96 13.95
CA ALA A 47 -13.36 15.82 13.04
C ALA A 47 -12.29 15.84 11.93
N LYS A 48 -12.02 17.01 11.35
CA LYS A 48 -10.96 17.18 10.33
C LYS A 48 -9.59 16.84 10.91
N VAL A 49 -9.26 17.31 12.11
CA VAL A 49 -8.01 16.96 12.81
C VAL A 49 -7.90 15.45 13.01
N ARG A 50 -8.96 14.79 13.47
CA ARG A 50 -8.98 13.33 13.68
C ARG A 50 -8.80 12.57 12.38
N GLN A 51 -9.46 12.98 11.30
CA GLN A 51 -9.33 12.33 9.98
C GLN A 51 -7.91 12.43 9.43
N ILE A 52 -7.29 13.61 9.49
CA ILE A 52 -5.91 13.80 9.02
C ILE A 52 -4.94 12.99 9.89
N THR A 53 -5.17 12.94 11.20
CA THR A 53 -4.37 12.12 12.12
C THR A 53 -4.47 10.63 11.78
N ALA A 54 -5.68 10.12 11.51
CA ALA A 54 -5.88 8.73 11.09
C ALA A 54 -5.18 8.44 9.75
N ARG A 55 -5.23 9.39 8.80
CA ARG A 55 -4.50 9.30 7.54
C ARG A 55 -2.99 9.20 7.76
N LEU A 56 -2.41 10.00 8.66
CA LEU A 56 -0.98 9.92 8.99
C LEU A 56 -0.58 8.58 9.59
N ARG A 57 -1.41 8.02 10.49
CA ARG A 57 -1.19 6.68 11.03
C ARG A 57 -1.12 5.64 9.92
N ARG A 58 -2.09 5.68 8.99
CA ARG A 58 -2.11 4.77 7.84
C ARG A 58 -0.90 4.94 6.93
N VAL A 59 -0.41 6.16 6.73
CA VAL A 59 0.85 6.40 6.00
C VAL A 59 2.02 5.72 6.72
N GLY A 60 2.11 5.85 8.04
CA GLY A 60 3.13 5.18 8.85
C GLY A 60 3.06 3.65 8.76
N GLU A 61 1.85 3.07 8.81
CA GLU A 61 1.63 1.63 8.63
C GLU A 61 2.09 1.14 7.25
N ILE A 62 1.81 1.91 6.18
CA ILE A 62 2.27 1.58 4.83
C ILE A 62 3.81 1.67 4.75
N GLU A 63 4.41 2.69 5.35
CA GLU A 63 5.87 2.85 5.40
C GLU A 63 6.53 1.65 6.10
N GLN A 64 5.96 1.19 7.22
CA GLN A 64 6.44 0.00 7.93
C GLN A 64 6.29 -1.27 7.09
N ASN A 65 5.11 -1.54 6.54
CA ASN A 65 4.86 -2.71 5.70
C ASN A 65 5.81 -2.76 4.49
N ASN A 66 6.09 -1.61 3.87
CA ASN A 66 7.04 -1.53 2.77
C ASN A 66 8.47 -1.86 3.21
N ALA A 67 8.89 -1.40 4.39
CA ALA A 67 10.19 -1.75 4.94
C ALA A 67 10.32 -3.25 5.22
N ASP A 68 9.27 -3.87 5.77
CA ASP A 68 9.28 -5.31 6.06
C ASP A 68 9.24 -6.16 4.78
N LEU A 69 8.49 -5.73 3.76
CA LEU A 69 8.52 -6.37 2.45
C LEU A 69 9.90 -6.27 1.77
N LEU A 70 10.62 -5.18 1.95
CA LEU A 70 11.98 -5.03 1.43
C LEU A 70 12.94 -6.00 2.13
N LYS A 71 12.91 -6.09 3.46
CA LYS A 71 13.71 -7.06 4.22
C LYS A 71 13.45 -8.49 3.76
N HIS A 72 12.17 -8.88 3.63
CA HIS A 72 11.83 -10.22 3.16
C HIS A 72 12.26 -10.50 1.71
N LYS A 73 12.27 -9.48 0.85
CA LYS A 73 12.82 -9.62 -0.52
C LYS A 73 14.32 -9.85 -0.47
N GLU A 74 15.05 -9.10 0.34
CA GLU A 74 16.48 -9.26 0.52
C GLU A 74 16.84 -10.64 1.09
N GLU A 75 16.13 -11.08 2.12
CA GLU A 75 16.27 -12.43 2.71
C GLU A 75 16.02 -13.54 1.68
N ARG A 76 14.95 -13.43 0.88
CA ARG A 76 14.63 -14.42 -0.16
C ARG A 76 15.68 -14.44 -1.27
N LEU A 77 16.20 -13.28 -1.67
CA LEU A 77 17.25 -13.20 -2.68
C LEU A 77 18.56 -13.80 -2.16
N ALA A 78 18.90 -13.54 -0.90
CA ALA A 78 20.07 -14.14 -0.24
C ALA A 78 19.94 -15.67 -0.13
N ALA A 79 18.77 -16.17 0.29
CA ALA A 79 18.50 -17.61 0.36
C ALA A 79 18.57 -18.29 -1.01
N ALA A 80 18.00 -17.68 -2.05
CA ALA A 80 18.06 -18.20 -3.42
C ALA A 80 19.48 -18.19 -3.99
N ALA A 81 20.31 -17.21 -3.60
CA ALA A 81 21.73 -17.18 -3.97
C ALA A 81 22.52 -18.28 -3.25
N ALA A 82 22.28 -18.49 -1.96
CA ALA A 82 22.90 -19.56 -1.16
C ALA A 82 22.51 -20.96 -1.71
N GLU A 83 21.23 -21.20 -1.99
CA GLU A 83 20.75 -22.47 -2.56
C GLU A 83 21.39 -22.75 -3.93
N LYS A 84 21.52 -21.73 -4.79
CA LYS A 84 22.22 -21.87 -6.07
C LYS A 84 23.71 -22.15 -5.91
N ALA A 85 24.36 -21.56 -4.92
CA ALA A 85 25.78 -21.81 -4.64
C ALA A 85 25.98 -23.24 -4.13
N GLU A 86 25.13 -23.71 -3.22
CA GLU A 86 25.17 -25.07 -2.68
C GLU A 86 24.90 -26.14 -3.76
N ARG A 87 23.91 -25.92 -4.63
CA ARG A 87 23.64 -26.81 -5.78
C ARG A 87 24.78 -26.87 -6.80
N LYS A 88 25.56 -25.80 -6.94
CA LYS A 88 26.76 -25.80 -7.80
C LYS A 88 27.93 -26.52 -7.12
N ALA A 89 28.09 -26.36 -5.81
CA ALA A 89 29.14 -27.03 -5.04
C ALA A 89 28.90 -28.55 -4.91
N ALA A 90 27.64 -29.00 -4.84
CA ALA A 90 27.27 -30.41 -4.74
C ALA A 90 27.35 -31.20 -6.07
N GLY A 91 27.96 -30.65 -7.13
CA GLY A 91 28.20 -31.35 -8.40
C GLY A 91 26.92 -31.61 -9.20
N GLY A 92 26.38 -30.57 -9.86
CA GLY A 92 25.15 -30.66 -10.65
C GLY A 92 25.16 -31.70 -11.79
N LYS A 93 24.76 -32.94 -11.49
CA LYS A 93 24.22 -33.89 -12.48
C LYS A 93 22.71 -33.63 -12.65
N LYS A 94 22.35 -32.91 -13.71
CA LYS A 94 20.99 -32.99 -14.28
C LYS A 94 20.80 -34.39 -14.88
N PRO A 95 19.72 -35.15 -14.58
CA PRO A 95 19.30 -36.22 -15.47
C PRO A 95 18.85 -35.58 -16.79
N LYS A 96 19.55 -35.99 -17.85
CA LYS A 96 19.28 -35.69 -19.26
C LYS A 96 17.93 -36.32 -19.60
N ALA A 97 16.89 -35.50 -19.72
CA ALA A 97 15.62 -35.93 -20.29
C ALA A 97 15.90 -36.45 -21.71
N GLU A 98 15.70 -37.75 -21.86
CA GLU A 98 15.90 -38.52 -23.07
C GLU A 98 15.04 -37.97 -24.22
N LYS A 99 15.68 -37.86 -25.38
CA LYS A 99 14.99 -37.77 -26.68
C LYS A 99 14.09 -39.01 -26.82
N ALA A 100 12.78 -38.81 -26.76
CA ALA A 100 11.84 -39.69 -27.45
C ALA A 100 11.12 -38.85 -28.52
N LYS A 101 11.78 -38.74 -29.67
CA LYS A 101 11.17 -38.31 -30.92
C LYS A 101 10.58 -39.57 -31.54
N ALA A 102 9.25 -39.73 -31.48
CA ALA A 102 8.51 -40.64 -32.34
C ALA A 102 7.40 -39.84 -32.99
N GLU A 103 7.64 -39.49 -34.24
CA GLU A 103 6.71 -38.86 -35.17
C GLU A 103 5.56 -39.80 -35.51
N ALA A 104 4.32 -39.30 -35.50
CA ALA A 104 3.28 -39.71 -36.45
C ALA A 104 2.21 -38.61 -36.59
N LYS A 105 2.39 -37.79 -37.63
CA LYS A 105 1.39 -36.95 -38.33
C LYS A 105 0.20 -37.82 -38.85
N PRO A 106 -0.79 -37.29 -39.62
CA PRO A 106 -1.63 -36.09 -39.48
C PRO A 106 -3.12 -36.39 -39.86
N ALA A 107 -4.05 -35.45 -39.61
CA ALA A 107 -5.34 -35.21 -40.31
C ALA A 107 -6.34 -34.65 -39.29
N LYS A 108 -7.23 -33.69 -39.55
CA LYS A 108 -7.69 -33.01 -40.76
C LYS A 108 -8.46 -31.76 -40.28
N LYS A 109 -8.42 -30.67 -41.07
CA LYS A 109 -9.56 -29.85 -41.55
C LYS A 109 -10.78 -29.67 -40.61
N GLU A 110 -11.46 -28.54 -40.51
CA GLU A 110 -11.57 -27.29 -41.26
C GLU A 110 -12.66 -26.48 -40.54
N LYS A 111 -12.65 -25.15 -40.73
CA LYS A 111 -13.84 -24.27 -40.85
C LYS A 111 -14.73 -24.05 -39.61
N ALA A 112 -14.82 -22.83 -39.10
CA ALA A 112 -15.53 -21.64 -39.61
C ALA A 112 -16.96 -21.51 -39.04
N GLY A 113 -17.31 -20.27 -38.70
CA GLY A 113 -18.60 -19.81 -38.16
C GLY A 113 -18.30 -18.83 -37.03
N LYS A 114 -18.02 -17.55 -37.28
CA LYS A 114 -18.84 -16.49 -37.89
C LYS A 114 -20.23 -16.34 -37.24
N GLU A 115 -20.34 -15.18 -36.57
CA GLU A 115 -21.50 -14.30 -36.46
C GLU A 115 -22.73 -14.67 -35.59
N LYS A 116 -22.95 -13.76 -34.62
CA LYS A 116 -24.17 -12.99 -34.33
C LYS A 116 -25.50 -13.73 -34.12
N LYS A 117 -26.14 -13.34 -33.02
CA LYS A 117 -27.39 -12.56 -32.90
C LYS A 117 -27.89 -12.79 -31.47
N GLY A 118 -28.54 -11.87 -30.79
CA GLY A 118 -29.19 -10.62 -31.15
C GLY A 118 -30.00 -10.21 -29.92
#